data_AF-A0A0W0VT75-F1
#
_entry.id   AF-A0A0W0VT75-F1
#
_cell.length_a   1.000
_cell.length_b   1.000
_cell.length_c   1.000
_cell.angle_alpha   90.00
_cell.angle_beta   90.00
_cell.angle_gamma   90.00
#
_symmetry.space_group_name_H-M   'P 1'
#
loop_
_entity.id
_entity.type
_entity.pdbx_description
1 polymer ?
#
loop_
_entity_poly.entity_id
_entity_poly.type
_entity_poly.pdbx_seq_one_letter_code
_entity_poly.pdbx_strand_id
1 'polypeptide(L)'
;MIQLHLFVVDFGGGMLDLIQLWENTQSTQHSSKEQLSRSYPSDTKQAAINFDTNTTQSSFEFTESPNVIFVKNISTLEPADFYGDLPEVNLTKEEEESRLKVVEEQKIKNSHFYDGKQMVITGVVYNESTNTLYLEAKKVPYSFIVALSNKRFPEDSILYQLRFFKTGVLAPLITRNGMSMLLQRAALGLYSVPGGFLEAHDEEKRLNSHNGSNLVVETAATELKEEIVGIKATDKLRFEFSKPQITSISFRKTGTNPIGTVEFVAPSYADCHSSYLQQVFLTNQAEDAREHTTQHELIPLDSQERDTLLTKLLTGPVKLPGASLYLPVMLSLTRLENQTRMMVFPRTIPNSLSIAWPLSIFTTKPMKSIPTPKIEPDIESDDEIYGEGFNLIS
;
A
#
# COMPACT_ATOMS: atom_id res chain seq x y z
N MET A 1 2.05 -26.97 17.84
CA MET A 1 3.37 -26.37 17.58
C MET A 1 3.70 -26.66 16.11
N ILE A 2 3.30 -25.79 15.19
CA ILE A 2 3.49 -26.01 13.74
C ILE A 2 4.72 -25.21 13.33
N GLN A 3 5.77 -25.90 12.91
CA GLN A 3 7.00 -25.31 12.37
C GLN A 3 6.67 -24.63 11.04
N LEU A 4 6.82 -23.29 10.98
CA LEU A 4 6.83 -22.54 9.74
C LEU A 4 8.12 -22.84 8.97
N HIS A 5 8.02 -23.40 7.76
CA HIS A 5 9.05 -23.28 6.74
C HIS A 5 8.61 -22.17 5.80
N LEU A 6 9.17 -20.97 6.00
CA LEU A 6 9.01 -19.84 5.08
C LEU A 6 9.97 -20.10 3.91
N PHE A 7 9.45 -20.57 2.77
CA PHE A 7 10.23 -20.61 1.55
C PHE A 7 10.35 -19.16 1.03
N VAL A 8 11.44 -18.50 1.39
CA VAL A 8 11.91 -17.32 0.67
C VAL A 8 12.40 -17.84 -0.68
N VAL A 9 11.76 -17.43 -1.77
CA VAL A 9 12.35 -17.58 -3.10
C VAL A 9 13.43 -16.53 -3.20
N ASP A 10 14.63 -16.88 -2.71
CA ASP A 10 15.82 -16.07 -2.86
C ASP A 10 16.26 -16.18 -4.32
N PHE A 11 16.15 -15.08 -5.07
CA PHE A 11 16.66 -15.00 -6.45
C PHE A 11 18.19 -14.96 -6.51
N GLY A 12 18.88 -15.10 -5.37
CA GLY A 12 20.30 -14.86 -5.24
C GLY A 12 20.55 -13.35 -5.17
N GLY A 13 21.01 -12.87 -4.02
CA GLY A 13 21.46 -11.47 -3.85
C GLY A 13 20.54 -10.55 -3.05
N GLY A 14 19.58 -11.07 -2.26
CA GLY A 14 18.76 -10.23 -1.37
C GLY A 14 17.64 -9.45 -2.06
N MET A 15 17.16 -9.97 -3.19
CA MET A 15 15.95 -9.47 -3.88
C MET A 15 14.71 -10.23 -3.40
N LEU A 16 13.62 -9.49 -3.16
CA LEU A 16 12.37 -10.01 -2.61
C LEU A 16 11.20 -9.73 -3.57
N ASP A 17 10.54 -10.80 -4.04
CA ASP A 17 9.30 -10.69 -4.81
C ASP A 17 8.11 -10.43 -3.88
N LEU A 18 7.62 -9.18 -3.89
CA LEU A 18 6.58 -8.74 -2.96
C LEU A 18 5.19 -9.25 -3.33
N ILE A 19 4.92 -9.53 -4.60
CA ILE A 19 3.65 -10.14 -5.02
C ILE A 19 3.59 -11.58 -4.53
N GLN A 20 4.66 -12.35 -4.70
CA GLN A 20 4.70 -13.73 -4.23
C GLN A 20 4.62 -13.81 -2.70
N LEU A 21 5.30 -12.92 -1.98
CA LEU A 21 5.19 -12.82 -0.53
C LEU A 21 3.77 -12.51 -0.07
N TRP A 22 3.08 -11.58 -0.76
CA TRP A 22 1.69 -11.26 -0.48
C TRP A 22 0.76 -12.47 -0.67
N GLU A 23 0.89 -13.22 -1.77
CA GLU A 23 0.04 -14.39 -2.02
C GLU A 23 0.23 -15.53 -1.01
N ASN A 24 1.47 -15.78 -0.62
CA ASN A 24 1.78 -16.79 0.39
C ASN A 24 1.07 -16.48 1.70
N THR A 25 0.91 -15.19 2.04
CA THR A 25 0.20 -14.78 3.26
C THR A 25 -1.32 -14.95 3.15
N GLN A 26 -1.90 -14.75 1.97
CA GLN A 26 -3.33 -14.97 1.71
C GLN A 26 -3.71 -16.45 1.84
N SER A 27 -2.89 -17.35 1.31
CA SER A 27 -3.15 -18.80 1.33
C SER A 27 -3.22 -19.38 2.74
N THR A 28 -2.46 -18.82 3.69
CA THR A 28 -2.43 -19.24 5.10
C THR A 28 -3.62 -18.76 5.94
N GLN A 29 -4.42 -17.81 5.46
CA GLN A 29 -5.48 -17.15 6.26
C GLN A 29 -6.88 -17.72 6.05
N HIS A 30 -7.07 -18.62 5.08
CA HIS A 30 -8.36 -19.25 4.80
C HIS A 30 -8.88 -20.20 5.90
N SER A 31 -8.14 -20.41 7.00
CA SER A 31 -8.47 -21.38 8.05
C SER A 31 -9.26 -20.86 9.26
N SER A 32 -9.59 -19.56 9.37
CA SER A 32 -10.38 -19.05 10.51
C SER A 32 -11.60 -18.23 10.05
N LYS A 33 -12.73 -18.90 9.83
CA LYS A 33 -14.05 -18.28 9.60
C LYS A 33 -14.78 -17.98 10.92
N GLU A 34 -14.16 -17.27 11.85
CA GLU A 34 -14.93 -16.68 12.97
C GLU A 34 -15.48 -15.33 12.54
N GLN A 35 -16.79 -15.32 12.28
CA GLN A 35 -17.54 -14.13 11.86
C GLN A 35 -17.76 -13.23 13.07
N LEU A 36 -16.77 -12.41 13.40
CA LEU A 36 -16.89 -11.39 14.45
C LEU A 36 -17.99 -10.39 14.08
N SER A 37 -18.96 -10.17 14.96
CA SER A 37 -20.00 -9.14 14.76
C SER A 37 -19.38 -7.75 14.90
N ARG A 38 -19.19 -7.08 13.76
CA ARG A 38 -18.68 -5.71 13.68
C ARG A 38 -19.82 -4.70 13.84
N SER A 39 -19.60 -3.67 14.66
CA SER A 39 -20.47 -2.49 14.71
C SER A 39 -19.90 -1.38 13.83
N TYR A 40 -20.61 -1.09 12.74
CA TYR A 40 -20.42 0.14 11.96
C TYR A 40 -21.38 1.21 12.48
N PRO A 41 -21.07 2.52 12.29
CA PRO A 41 -22.06 3.55 12.56
C PRO A 41 -23.31 3.33 11.69
N SER A 42 -24.49 3.62 12.23
CA SER A 42 -25.80 3.21 11.68
C SER A 42 -26.10 3.74 10.28
N ASP A 43 -25.42 4.82 9.87
CA ASP A 43 -25.52 5.47 8.57
C ASP A 43 -24.51 4.94 7.54
N THR A 44 -23.68 3.94 7.90
CA THR A 44 -22.72 3.33 6.98
C THR A 44 -23.43 2.62 5.84
N LYS A 45 -23.10 2.99 4.60
CA LYS A 45 -23.67 2.37 3.40
C LYS A 45 -23.27 0.90 3.32
N GLN A 46 -24.22 0.03 2.92
CA GLN A 46 -23.96 -1.42 2.76
C GLN A 46 -22.78 -1.70 1.80
N ALA A 47 -22.62 -0.89 0.76
CA ALA A 47 -21.50 -1.03 -0.17
C ALA A 47 -20.13 -0.84 0.51
N ALA A 48 -20.03 0.06 1.51
CA ALA A 48 -18.81 0.24 2.29
C ALA A 48 -18.55 -0.95 3.22
N ILE A 49 -19.59 -1.48 3.85
CA ILE A 49 -19.51 -2.71 4.66
C ILE A 49 -19.03 -3.89 3.79
N ASN A 50 -19.60 -4.04 2.59
CA ASN A 50 -19.21 -5.07 1.63
C ASN A 50 -17.76 -4.91 1.18
N PHE A 51 -17.31 -3.67 0.97
CA PHE A 51 -15.91 -3.38 0.66
C PHE A 51 -14.98 -3.87 1.77
N ASP A 52 -15.22 -3.48 3.02
CA ASP A 52 -14.39 -3.87 4.16
C ASP A 52 -14.44 -5.35 4.50
N THR A 53 -15.54 -6.03 4.18
CA THR A 53 -15.74 -7.46 4.46
C THR A 53 -15.05 -8.33 3.41
N ASN A 54 -14.98 -7.87 2.16
CA ASN A 54 -14.46 -8.65 1.04
C ASN A 54 -13.05 -8.23 0.60
N THR A 55 -12.43 -7.26 1.28
CA THR A 55 -11.10 -6.77 0.90
C THR A 55 -10.02 -7.42 1.74
N THR A 56 -9.03 -8.00 1.07
CA THR A 56 -7.80 -8.48 1.68
C THR A 56 -6.64 -7.54 1.34
N GLN A 57 -5.72 -7.40 2.28
CA GLN A 57 -4.61 -6.46 2.15
C GLN A 57 -3.36 -6.91 2.89
N SER A 58 -2.19 -6.52 2.39
CA SER A 58 -0.95 -6.50 3.18
C SER A 58 -0.09 -5.33 2.76
N SER A 59 0.79 -4.89 3.64
CA SER A 59 1.72 -3.80 3.35
C SER A 59 3.14 -4.16 3.79
N PHE A 60 4.11 -3.69 3.02
CA PHE A 60 5.53 -3.79 3.29
C PHE A 60 6.08 -2.40 3.59
N GLU A 61 6.87 -2.27 4.65
CA GLU A 61 7.35 -0.98 5.14
C GLU A 61 8.85 -0.81 4.89
N PHE A 62 9.26 0.39 4.49
CA PHE A 62 10.65 0.68 4.17
C PHE A 62 11.31 1.46 5.30
N THR A 63 12.53 1.10 5.71
CA THR A 63 13.26 1.84 6.75
C THR A 63 13.57 3.27 6.30
N GLU A 64 13.94 3.42 5.04
CA GLU A 64 14.18 4.69 4.34
C GLU A 64 13.39 4.70 3.05
N SER A 65 13.06 5.87 2.51
CA SER A 65 12.32 5.97 1.25
C SER A 65 13.07 5.25 0.13
N PRO A 66 12.48 4.22 -0.52
CA PRO A 66 13.16 3.49 -1.57
C PRO A 66 13.26 4.34 -2.84
N ASN A 67 14.27 4.04 -3.65
CA ASN A 67 14.26 4.43 -5.05
C ASN A 67 13.24 3.55 -5.79
N VAL A 68 12.39 4.14 -6.63
CA VAL A 68 11.41 3.39 -7.42
C VAL A 68 11.81 3.46 -8.88
N ILE A 69 11.93 2.30 -9.53
CA ILE A 69 12.29 2.19 -10.94
C ILE A 69 11.23 1.36 -11.65
N PHE A 70 10.57 1.96 -12.63
CA PHE A 70 9.73 1.21 -13.57
C PHE A 70 10.62 0.43 -14.54
N VAL A 71 10.34 -0.86 -14.72
CA VAL A 71 11.09 -1.76 -15.60
C VAL A 71 10.18 -2.45 -16.59
N LYS A 72 10.75 -2.85 -17.73
CA LYS A 72 10.02 -3.58 -18.78
C LYS A 72 9.77 -5.04 -18.40
N ASN A 73 10.71 -5.62 -17.65
CA ASN A 73 10.69 -7.00 -17.20
C ASN A 73 11.51 -7.18 -15.89
N ILE A 74 10.97 -7.90 -14.90
CA ILE A 74 11.68 -8.15 -13.63
C ILE A 74 12.94 -9.02 -13.77
N SER A 75 13.05 -9.85 -14.80
CA SER A 75 14.20 -10.75 -15.00
C SER A 75 15.43 -10.03 -15.54
N THR A 76 15.24 -8.95 -16.31
CA THR A 76 16.33 -8.14 -16.87
C THR A 76 16.56 -6.85 -16.08
N LEU A 77 15.55 -6.39 -15.33
CA LEU A 77 15.52 -5.10 -14.63
C LEU A 77 15.83 -3.91 -15.55
N GLU A 78 15.56 -4.06 -16.85
CA GLU A 78 15.75 -2.99 -17.84
C GLU A 78 14.79 -1.84 -17.55
N PRO A 79 15.28 -0.62 -17.26
CA PRO A 79 14.43 0.53 -16.96
C PRO A 79 13.52 0.92 -18.13
N ALA A 80 12.34 1.44 -17.78
CA ALA A 80 11.45 2.16 -18.68
C ALA A 80 11.33 3.59 -18.15
N ASP A 81 12.03 4.53 -18.78
CA ASP A 81 12.07 5.92 -18.32
C ASP A 81 10.84 6.70 -18.79
N PHE A 82 10.21 6.27 -19.88
CA PHE A 82 9.00 6.87 -20.44
C PHE A 82 7.86 5.86 -20.56
N TYR A 83 6.62 6.33 -20.48
CA TYR A 83 5.42 5.50 -20.72
C TYR A 83 5.46 4.77 -22.06
N GLY A 84 6.04 5.39 -23.09
CA GLY A 84 6.19 4.80 -24.42
C GLY A 84 7.04 3.52 -24.43
N ASP A 85 8.00 3.42 -23.52
CA ASP A 85 8.95 2.31 -23.40
C ASP A 85 8.33 1.04 -22.81
N LEU A 86 7.18 1.20 -22.14
CA LEU A 86 6.48 0.09 -21.50
C LEU A 86 5.93 -0.87 -22.57
N PRO A 87 6.12 -2.19 -22.38
CA PRO A 87 5.49 -3.19 -23.24
C PRO A 87 3.96 -3.18 -23.06
N GLU A 88 3.25 -3.60 -24.10
CA GLU A 88 1.78 -3.72 -24.12
C GLU A 88 1.33 -5.10 -23.62
N VAL A 89 0.07 -5.19 -23.19
CA VAL A 89 -0.62 -6.47 -23.02
C VAL A 89 -1.19 -6.88 -24.37
N ASN A 90 -0.73 -8.01 -24.91
CA ASN A 90 -1.25 -8.53 -26.16
C ASN A 90 -2.68 -9.03 -25.97
N LEU A 91 -3.61 -8.48 -26.76
CA LEU A 91 -5.01 -8.89 -26.79
C LEU A 91 -5.29 -9.71 -28.05
N THR A 92 -6.09 -10.75 -27.90
CA THR A 92 -6.75 -11.40 -29.03
C THR A 92 -7.75 -10.45 -29.68
N LYS A 93 -8.20 -10.78 -30.89
CA LYS A 93 -9.20 -9.97 -31.60
C LYS A 93 -10.51 -9.84 -30.79
N GLU A 94 -10.96 -10.92 -30.17
CA GLU A 94 -12.20 -10.94 -29.38
C GLU A 94 -12.07 -10.11 -28.10
N GLU A 95 -10.92 -10.17 -27.43
CA GLU A 95 -10.64 -9.32 -26.26
C GLU A 95 -10.60 -7.83 -26.63
N GLU A 96 -9.98 -7.51 -27.76
CA GLU A 96 -9.92 -6.14 -28.27
C GLU A 96 -11.32 -5.60 -28.62
N GLU A 97 -12.18 -6.42 -29.24
CA GLU A 97 -13.57 -6.08 -29.49
C GLU A 97 -14.36 -5.85 -28.18
N SER A 98 -14.17 -6.71 -27.17
CA SER A 98 -14.77 -6.53 -25.84
C SER A 98 -14.31 -5.24 -25.16
N ARG A 99 -13.03 -4.89 -25.29
CA ARG A 99 -12.48 -3.63 -24.77
C ARG A 99 -13.07 -2.41 -25.47
N LEU A 100 -13.17 -2.43 -26.80
CA LEU A 100 -13.71 -1.32 -27.59
C LEU A 100 -15.20 -1.05 -27.28
N LYS A 101 -16.00 -2.09 -27.01
CA LYS A 101 -17.38 -1.93 -26.54
C LYS A 101 -17.48 -1.10 -25.25
N VAL A 102 -16.52 -1.24 -24.33
CA VAL A 102 -16.46 -0.40 -23.12
C VAL A 102 -16.29 1.08 -23.51
N VAL A 103 -15.40 1.38 -24.47
CA VAL A 103 -15.17 2.75 -24.94
C VAL A 103 -16.44 3.34 -25.57
N GLU A 104 -17.12 2.57 -26.42
CA GLU A 104 -18.38 2.97 -27.05
C GLU A 104 -19.46 3.29 -26.01
N GLU A 105 -19.67 2.39 -25.04
CA GLU A 105 -20.63 2.59 -23.96
C GLU A 105 -20.32 3.84 -23.11
N GLN A 106 -19.04 4.10 -22.84
CA GLN A 106 -18.64 5.29 -22.08
C GLN A 106 -18.82 6.58 -22.89
N LYS A 107 -18.52 6.56 -24.19
CA LYS A 107 -18.74 7.72 -25.08
C LYS A 107 -20.21 8.08 -25.24
N ILE A 108 -21.11 7.10 -25.17
CA ILE A 108 -22.57 7.34 -25.15
C ILE A 108 -22.97 8.11 -23.88
N LYS A 109 -22.37 7.77 -22.73
CA LYS A 109 -22.65 8.43 -21.45
C LYS A 109 -21.96 9.80 -21.30
N ASN A 110 -20.78 9.94 -21.89
CA ASN A 110 -19.96 11.14 -21.85
C ASN A 110 -19.23 11.31 -23.18
N SER A 111 -19.65 12.26 -24.01
CA SER A 111 -19.03 12.54 -25.31
C SER A 111 -17.57 13.00 -25.22
N HIS A 112 -17.13 13.45 -24.04
CA HIS A 112 -15.74 13.85 -23.76
C HIS A 112 -14.94 12.76 -23.05
N PHE A 113 -15.44 11.52 -23.04
CA PHE A 113 -14.74 10.39 -22.43
C PHE A 113 -13.33 10.22 -23.02
N TYR A 114 -12.33 10.26 -22.14
CA TYR A 114 -10.93 10.00 -22.44
C TYR A 114 -10.56 8.58 -21.99
N ASP A 115 -10.09 7.75 -22.92
CA ASP A 115 -9.63 6.39 -22.63
C ASP A 115 -8.16 6.44 -22.15
N GLY A 116 -7.98 6.81 -20.89
CA GLY A 116 -6.70 7.23 -20.28
C GLY A 116 -5.51 6.29 -20.52
N LYS A 117 -4.31 6.86 -20.45
CA LYS A 117 -3.03 6.17 -20.69
C LYS A 117 -2.52 5.54 -19.39
N GLN A 118 -3.13 4.43 -19.04
CA GLN A 118 -2.93 3.76 -17.78
C GLN A 118 -1.81 2.71 -17.85
N MET A 119 -1.40 2.22 -16.69
CA MET A 119 -0.49 1.08 -16.60
C MET A 119 -1.00 0.06 -15.59
N VAL A 120 -0.60 -1.19 -15.79
CA VAL A 120 -0.80 -2.27 -14.83
C VAL A 120 0.54 -2.83 -14.41
N ILE A 121 0.65 -3.15 -13.13
CA ILE A 121 1.83 -3.80 -12.55
C ILE A 121 1.64 -5.30 -12.62
N THR A 122 2.68 -5.98 -13.11
CA THR A 122 2.75 -7.44 -13.25
C THR A 122 3.84 -8.07 -12.39
N GLY A 123 4.78 -7.26 -11.86
CA GLY A 123 5.86 -7.70 -10.98
C GLY A 123 6.31 -6.60 -10.03
N VAL A 124 6.66 -6.96 -8.79
CA VAL A 124 7.23 -6.03 -7.79
C VAL A 124 8.38 -6.72 -7.07
N VAL A 125 9.60 -6.23 -7.28
CA VAL A 125 10.82 -6.78 -6.67
C VAL A 125 11.51 -5.69 -5.85
N TYR A 126 11.78 -5.96 -4.58
CA TYR A 126 12.55 -5.07 -3.72
C TYR A 126 13.98 -5.59 -3.54
N ASN A 127 14.97 -4.74 -3.81
CA ASN A 127 16.37 -4.99 -3.51
C ASN A 127 16.75 -4.22 -2.24
N GLU A 128 16.92 -4.93 -1.12
CA GLU A 128 17.27 -4.32 0.17
C GLU A 128 18.65 -3.63 0.12
N SER A 129 19.61 -4.23 -0.59
CA SER A 129 21.01 -3.76 -0.59
C SER A 129 21.18 -2.40 -1.26
N THR A 130 20.37 -2.11 -2.27
CA THR A 130 20.37 -0.83 -2.98
C THR A 130 19.17 0.05 -2.60
N ASN A 131 18.35 -0.38 -1.64
CA ASN A 131 17.07 0.24 -1.28
C ASN A 131 16.24 0.63 -2.51
N THR A 132 16.09 -0.31 -3.46
CA THR A 132 15.43 -0.04 -4.75
C THR A 132 14.24 -0.98 -4.95
N LEU A 133 13.11 -0.40 -5.31
CA LEU A 133 11.90 -1.11 -5.68
C LEU A 133 11.72 -1.07 -7.21
N TYR A 134 11.77 -2.23 -7.83
CA TYR A 134 11.55 -2.41 -9.25
C TYR A 134 10.08 -2.79 -9.51
N LEU A 135 9.42 -2.04 -10.39
CA LEU A 135 8.03 -2.26 -10.78
C LEU A 135 7.99 -2.69 -12.25
N GLU A 136 7.67 -3.95 -12.52
CA GLU A 136 7.36 -4.35 -13.88
C GLU A 136 5.96 -3.86 -14.24
N ALA A 137 5.91 -2.98 -15.25
CA ALA A 137 4.69 -2.35 -15.71
C ALA A 137 4.41 -2.67 -17.18
N LYS A 138 3.13 -2.80 -17.52
CA LYS A 138 2.62 -2.86 -18.90
C LYS A 138 1.70 -1.68 -19.15
N LYS A 139 1.83 -1.04 -20.31
CA LYS A 139 0.92 0.04 -20.69
C LYS A 139 -0.41 -0.53 -21.19
N VAL A 140 -1.51 0.06 -20.75
CA VAL A 140 -2.87 -0.36 -21.10
C VAL A 140 -3.81 0.85 -21.15
N PRO A 141 -4.85 0.86 -21.98
CA PRO A 141 -5.88 1.90 -21.90
C PRO A 141 -6.76 1.71 -20.66
N TYR A 142 -7.38 2.78 -20.16
CA TYR A 142 -8.34 2.70 -19.05
C TYR A 142 -9.47 1.68 -19.29
N SER A 143 -9.96 1.59 -20.53
CA SER A 143 -10.97 0.62 -20.95
C SER A 143 -10.56 -0.83 -20.73
N PHE A 144 -9.26 -1.17 -20.83
CA PHE A 144 -8.77 -2.51 -20.48
C PHE A 144 -9.01 -2.81 -19.00
N ILE A 145 -8.68 -1.86 -18.11
CA ILE A 145 -8.87 -2.00 -16.66
C ILE A 145 -10.35 -2.16 -16.34
N VAL A 146 -11.22 -1.38 -17.00
CA VAL A 146 -12.68 -1.47 -16.82
C VAL A 146 -13.23 -2.80 -17.34
N ALA A 147 -12.79 -3.26 -18.51
CA ALA A 147 -13.20 -4.54 -19.09
C ALA A 147 -12.79 -5.71 -18.17
N LEU A 148 -11.54 -5.70 -17.69
CA LEU A 148 -11.03 -6.71 -16.77
C LEU A 148 -11.81 -6.69 -15.45
N SER A 149 -11.91 -5.53 -14.79
CA SER A 149 -12.58 -5.39 -13.48
C SER A 149 -14.03 -5.87 -13.50
N ASN A 150 -14.71 -5.64 -14.63
CA ASN A 150 -16.12 -6.00 -14.82
C ASN A 150 -16.33 -7.35 -15.51
N LYS A 151 -15.27 -8.15 -15.69
CA LYS A 151 -15.32 -9.48 -16.34
C LYS A 151 -16.01 -9.46 -17.71
N ARG A 152 -15.60 -8.52 -18.58
CA ARG A 152 -16.18 -8.32 -19.92
C ARG A 152 -15.38 -8.94 -21.08
N PHE A 153 -14.16 -9.43 -20.83
CA PHE A 153 -13.43 -10.27 -21.78
C PHE A 153 -14.10 -11.66 -21.90
N PRO A 154 -13.83 -12.41 -22.99
CA PRO A 154 -14.32 -13.78 -23.17
C PRO A 154 -14.07 -14.65 -21.92
N GLU A 155 -15.01 -15.53 -21.56
CA GLU A 155 -14.97 -16.28 -20.30
C GLU A 155 -13.71 -17.14 -20.14
N ASP A 156 -13.14 -17.62 -21.25
CA ASP A 156 -11.92 -18.42 -21.34
C ASP A 156 -10.64 -17.58 -21.51
N SER A 157 -10.74 -16.25 -21.49
CA SER A 157 -9.60 -15.35 -21.59
C SER A 157 -8.55 -15.64 -20.52
N ILE A 158 -7.29 -15.79 -20.96
CA ILE A 158 -6.15 -15.97 -20.06
C ILE A 158 -5.88 -14.73 -19.20
N LEU A 159 -6.39 -13.55 -19.59
CA LEU A 159 -6.22 -12.30 -18.84
C LEU A 159 -6.78 -12.39 -17.42
N TYR A 160 -7.80 -13.23 -17.18
CA TYR A 160 -8.36 -13.47 -15.85
C TYR A 160 -7.46 -14.32 -14.94
N GLN A 161 -6.49 -15.02 -15.53
CA GLN A 161 -5.51 -15.85 -14.80
C GLN A 161 -4.20 -15.08 -14.54
N LEU A 162 -3.97 -13.98 -15.28
CA LEU A 162 -2.80 -13.14 -15.11
C LEU A 162 -2.93 -12.24 -13.87
N ARG A 163 -1.76 -11.93 -13.29
CA ARG A 163 -1.63 -11.06 -12.13
C ARG A 163 -1.50 -9.62 -12.59
N PHE A 164 -2.62 -8.92 -12.64
CA PHE A 164 -2.62 -7.49 -12.88
C PHE A 164 -2.96 -6.74 -11.60
N PHE A 165 -2.24 -5.65 -11.38
CA PHE A 165 -2.53 -4.68 -10.34
C PHE A 165 -2.64 -3.30 -10.96
N LYS A 166 -3.69 -2.57 -10.61
CA LYS A 166 -3.68 -1.10 -10.76
C LYS A 166 -2.63 -0.55 -9.81
N THR A 167 -2.08 0.62 -10.10
CA THR A 167 -1.11 1.24 -9.20
C THR A 167 -1.42 2.69 -8.93
N GLY A 168 -1.26 3.10 -7.68
CA GLY A 168 -1.56 4.45 -7.22
C GLY A 168 -0.77 4.82 -5.97
N VAL A 169 -1.14 5.95 -5.38
CA VAL A 169 -0.50 6.47 -4.17
C VAL A 169 -1.54 6.96 -3.18
N LEU A 170 -1.24 6.78 -1.90
CA LEU A 170 -1.92 7.34 -0.75
C LEU A 170 -0.96 8.37 -0.15
N ALA A 171 -1.32 9.64 -0.23
CA ALA A 171 -0.50 10.79 0.14
C ALA A 171 -1.05 11.49 1.40
N PRO A 172 -0.82 10.92 2.60
CA PRO A 172 -1.26 11.55 3.84
C PRO A 172 -0.42 12.80 4.19
N LEU A 173 -1.02 13.71 4.96
CA LEU A 173 -0.32 14.84 5.56
C LEU A 173 -0.05 14.61 7.05
N ILE A 174 1.16 14.91 7.49
CA ILE A 174 1.56 14.95 8.90
C ILE A 174 1.69 16.41 9.33
N THR A 175 0.85 16.86 10.24
CA THR A 175 0.87 18.23 10.76
C THR A 175 1.98 18.44 11.79
N ARG A 176 2.38 19.70 12.04
CA ARG A 176 3.45 20.07 12.99
C ARG A 176 3.25 19.51 14.40
N ASN A 177 2.00 19.22 14.79
CA ASN A 177 1.65 18.64 16.09
C ASN A 177 1.42 17.12 16.04
N GLY A 178 1.96 16.42 15.04
CA GLY A 178 1.98 14.95 15.00
C GLY A 178 0.62 14.31 14.72
N MET A 179 -0.26 14.99 13.97
CA MET A 179 -1.57 14.46 13.58
C MET A 179 -1.64 14.23 12.08
N SER A 180 -2.33 13.16 11.67
CA SER A 180 -2.81 12.93 10.31
C SER A 180 -4.33 13.06 10.26
N MET A 181 -4.88 13.32 9.08
CA MET A 181 -6.33 13.43 8.87
C MET A 181 -6.82 12.39 7.86
N LEU A 182 -7.92 11.72 8.20
CA LEU A 182 -8.67 10.88 7.28
C LEU A 182 -9.87 11.67 6.75
N LEU A 183 -10.16 11.54 5.46
CA LEU A 183 -11.26 12.19 4.76
C LEU A 183 -12.31 11.16 4.40
N GLN A 184 -13.58 11.45 4.62
CA GLN A 184 -14.65 10.60 4.11
C GLN A 184 -14.92 10.91 2.64
N ARG A 185 -14.76 9.92 1.77
CA ARG A 185 -15.12 9.99 0.35
C ARG A 185 -16.64 10.10 0.21
N ALA A 186 -17.10 11.03 -0.63
CA ALA A 186 -18.52 11.17 -0.97
C ALA A 186 -19.04 9.88 -1.63
N ALA A 187 -18.19 9.27 -2.47
CA ALA A 187 -18.40 7.94 -3.01
C ALA A 187 -18.27 6.89 -1.90
N LEU A 188 -19.34 6.11 -1.72
CA LEU A 188 -19.44 4.99 -0.76
C LEU A 188 -19.33 5.34 0.74
N GLY A 189 -18.83 6.52 1.13
CA GLY A 189 -18.68 6.92 2.54
C GLY A 189 -17.48 6.28 3.24
N LEU A 190 -16.47 5.84 2.48
CA LEU A 190 -15.23 5.25 2.99
C LEU A 190 -14.26 6.36 3.42
N TYR A 191 -13.53 6.13 4.51
CA TYR A 191 -12.43 7.00 4.93
C TYR A 191 -11.13 6.63 4.21
N SER A 192 -10.42 7.63 3.73
CA SER A 192 -9.09 7.50 3.11
C SER A 192 -8.24 8.72 3.42
N VAL A 193 -7.09 8.82 2.76
CA VAL A 193 -6.27 10.02 2.67
C VAL A 193 -6.27 10.50 1.22
N PRO A 194 -5.72 11.69 0.90
CA PRO A 194 -5.53 12.08 -0.49
C PRO A 194 -4.77 11.03 -1.28
N GLY A 195 -5.11 10.85 -2.54
CA GLY A 195 -4.47 9.84 -3.36
C GLY A 195 -5.24 9.46 -4.62
N GLY A 196 -4.49 9.06 -5.63
CA GLY A 196 -5.03 8.64 -6.91
C GLY A 196 -4.13 7.63 -7.62
N PHE A 197 -4.51 7.31 -8.85
CA PHE A 197 -3.79 6.34 -9.67
C PHE A 197 -2.62 7.01 -10.41
N LEU A 198 -1.55 6.25 -10.61
CA LEU A 198 -0.40 6.73 -11.36
C LEU A 198 -0.76 6.83 -12.86
N GLU A 199 -0.69 8.04 -13.40
CA GLU A 199 -0.79 8.29 -14.83
C GLU A 199 0.28 9.30 -15.25
N ALA A 200 1.04 8.97 -16.30
CA ALA A 200 2.12 9.81 -16.82
C ALA A 200 1.54 10.96 -17.65
N HIS A 201 1.13 12.02 -16.95
CA HIS A 201 0.47 13.20 -17.52
C HIS A 201 1.42 14.31 -17.95
N ASP A 202 2.69 14.27 -17.53
CA ASP A 202 3.68 15.25 -17.95
C ASP A 202 3.89 15.20 -19.48
N GLU A 203 4.37 16.31 -20.05
CA GLU A 203 4.54 16.44 -21.51
C GLU A 203 5.41 15.31 -22.08
N GLU A 204 6.45 14.95 -21.33
CA GLU A 204 7.43 13.91 -21.69
C GLU A 204 6.95 12.49 -21.32
N LYS A 205 5.91 12.36 -20.49
CA LYS A 205 5.36 11.08 -19.99
C LYS A 205 6.39 10.25 -19.25
N ARG A 206 7.16 10.88 -18.37
CA ARG A 206 8.22 10.23 -17.61
C ARG A 206 7.66 9.33 -16.51
N LEU A 207 8.37 8.23 -16.31
CA LEU A 207 8.15 7.30 -15.21
C LEU A 207 9.28 7.43 -14.17
N ASN A 208 10.52 7.57 -14.66
CA ASN A 208 11.73 7.79 -13.86
C ASN A 208 12.41 9.10 -14.28
N SER A 209 12.93 9.87 -13.31
CA SER A 209 13.68 11.10 -13.57
C SER A 209 15.15 10.98 -13.17
N HIS A 210 16.05 11.60 -13.93
CA HIS A 210 17.50 11.57 -13.67
C HIS A 210 17.92 12.24 -12.35
N ASN A 211 17.07 13.08 -11.77
CA ASN A 211 17.30 13.73 -10.47
C ASN A 211 16.81 12.88 -9.27
N GLY A 212 16.36 11.64 -9.51
CA GLY A 212 15.82 10.74 -8.50
C GLY A 212 14.37 11.05 -8.08
N SER A 213 13.65 11.94 -8.77
CA SER A 213 12.18 11.94 -8.71
C SER A 213 11.63 10.78 -9.55
N ASN A 214 10.41 10.37 -9.23
CA ASN A 214 9.69 9.34 -9.95
C ASN A 214 8.20 9.70 -9.94
N LEU A 215 7.46 9.02 -10.82
CA LEU A 215 6.03 9.25 -10.98
C LEU A 215 5.26 9.12 -9.66
N VAL A 216 5.66 8.24 -8.74
CA VAL A 216 4.98 8.06 -7.43
C VAL A 216 5.02 9.32 -6.59
N VAL A 217 6.20 9.93 -6.46
CA VAL A 217 6.38 11.14 -5.64
C VAL A 217 5.69 12.35 -6.30
N GLU A 218 5.72 12.42 -7.62
CA GLU A 218 5.06 13.49 -8.38
C GLU A 218 3.55 13.39 -8.30
N THR A 219 2.98 12.20 -8.52
CA THR A 219 1.55 11.94 -8.32
C THR A 219 1.15 12.28 -6.89
N ALA A 220 1.89 11.82 -5.87
CA ALA A 220 1.56 12.14 -4.47
C ALA A 220 1.48 13.67 -4.21
N ALA A 221 2.42 14.43 -4.75
CA ALA A 221 2.42 15.88 -4.62
C ALA A 221 1.25 16.54 -5.38
N THR A 222 0.89 16.01 -6.55
CA THR A 222 -0.26 16.46 -7.34
C THR A 222 -1.57 16.20 -6.60
N GLU A 223 -1.79 14.97 -6.12
CA GLU A 223 -3.00 14.59 -5.36
C GLU A 223 -3.18 15.48 -4.12
N LEU A 224 -2.10 15.78 -3.40
CA LEU A 224 -2.16 16.72 -2.28
C LEU A 224 -2.65 18.12 -2.69
N LYS A 225 -2.19 18.64 -3.84
CA LYS A 225 -2.59 19.94 -4.36
C LYS A 225 -4.03 19.93 -4.86
N GLU A 226 -4.41 18.90 -5.60
CA GLU A 226 -5.73 18.78 -6.23
C GLU A 226 -6.83 18.45 -5.23
N GLU A 227 -6.52 17.74 -4.15
CA GLU A 227 -7.53 17.36 -3.16
C GLU A 227 -7.65 18.29 -1.94
N ILE A 228 -6.56 18.93 -1.46
CA ILE A 228 -6.60 19.70 -0.20
C ILE A 228 -5.84 21.02 -0.27
N VAL A 229 -4.56 20.97 -0.64
CA VAL A 229 -3.61 22.04 -0.35
C VAL A 229 -3.68 23.17 -1.37
N GLY A 230 -4.02 22.87 -2.62
CA GLY A 230 -4.06 23.83 -3.71
C GLY A 230 -5.30 24.71 -3.70
N ILE A 231 -5.23 25.78 -4.48
CA ILE A 231 -6.37 26.64 -4.80
C ILE A 231 -6.65 26.47 -6.29
N LYS A 232 -7.85 25.98 -6.61
CA LYS A 232 -8.36 25.75 -7.96
C LYS A 232 -8.06 26.91 -8.90
N ALA A 233 -7.59 26.57 -10.10
CA ALA A 233 -7.19 27.50 -11.16
C ALA A 233 -6.04 28.46 -10.79
N THR A 234 -5.21 28.11 -9.80
CA THR A 234 -4.00 28.87 -9.44
C THR A 234 -2.87 27.93 -9.03
N ASP A 235 -1.63 28.42 -9.07
CA ASP A 235 -0.46 27.69 -8.54
C ASP A 235 -0.23 27.92 -7.04
N LYS A 236 -1.19 28.56 -6.35
CA LYS A 236 -1.04 28.92 -4.93
C LYS A 236 -1.43 27.78 -4.02
N LEU A 237 -0.64 27.61 -2.96
CA LEU A 237 -0.91 26.67 -1.87
C LEU A 237 -1.53 27.39 -0.67
N ARG A 238 -2.39 26.68 0.06
CA ARG A 238 -2.97 27.12 1.34
C ARG A 238 -1.96 27.04 2.48
N PHE A 239 -1.00 26.12 2.38
CA PHE A 239 0.16 25.97 3.25
C PHE A 239 1.25 25.20 2.51
N GLU A 240 2.51 25.39 2.93
CA GLU A 240 3.63 24.62 2.39
C GLU A 240 3.65 23.18 2.94
N PHE A 241 4.21 22.26 2.18
CA PHE A 241 4.44 20.88 2.61
C PHE A 241 5.75 20.33 2.07
N SER A 242 6.34 19.36 2.78
CA SER A 242 7.58 18.72 2.36
C SER A 242 7.39 17.90 1.08
N LYS A 243 8.49 17.58 0.37
CA LYS A 243 8.46 16.57 -0.68
C LYS A 243 7.92 15.24 -0.12
N PRO A 244 7.02 14.53 -0.83
CA PRO A 244 6.54 13.22 -0.41
C PRO A 244 7.67 12.19 -0.26
N GLN A 245 7.57 11.34 0.74
CA GLN A 245 8.52 10.26 1.03
C GLN A 245 7.80 8.92 1.05
N ILE A 246 8.27 7.92 0.31
CA ILE A 246 7.61 6.62 0.23
C ILE A 246 7.96 5.82 1.49
N THR A 247 6.98 5.51 2.33
CA THR A 247 7.20 4.82 3.61
C THR A 247 6.75 3.37 3.59
N SER A 248 5.80 3.03 2.72
CA SER A 248 5.35 1.65 2.51
C SER A 248 4.72 1.44 1.14
N ILE A 249 4.53 0.18 0.79
CA ILE A 249 3.75 -0.27 -0.36
C ILE A 249 2.70 -1.28 0.10
N SER A 250 1.47 -1.11 -0.39
CA SER A 250 0.31 -1.89 0.01
C SER A 250 -0.29 -2.64 -1.18
N PHE A 251 -0.54 -3.92 -1.00
CA PHE A 251 -1.22 -4.80 -1.96
C PHE A 251 -2.63 -5.07 -1.46
N ARG A 252 -3.62 -4.86 -2.31
CA ARG A 252 -5.04 -4.99 -1.97
C ARG A 252 -5.80 -5.72 -3.06
N LYS A 253 -6.73 -6.59 -2.66
CA LYS A 253 -7.67 -7.26 -3.57
C LYS A 253 -9.07 -7.29 -2.93
N THR A 254 -10.08 -6.91 -3.70
CA THR A 254 -11.47 -6.84 -3.21
C THR A 254 -12.33 -7.88 -3.90
N GLY A 255 -12.85 -8.82 -3.13
CA GLY A 255 -13.73 -9.89 -3.59
C GLY A 255 -13.10 -10.74 -4.69
N THR A 256 -13.90 -11.08 -5.70
CA THR A 256 -13.46 -11.88 -6.86
C THR A 256 -13.04 -10.99 -8.04
N ASN A 257 -12.68 -9.73 -7.78
CA ASN A 257 -12.18 -8.83 -8.82
C ASN A 257 -10.87 -9.41 -9.40
N PRO A 258 -10.77 -9.61 -10.73
CA PRO A 258 -9.56 -10.18 -11.33
C PRO A 258 -8.34 -9.28 -11.20
N ILE A 259 -8.52 -7.95 -11.08
CA ILE A 259 -7.42 -7.00 -10.93
C ILE A 259 -7.28 -6.54 -9.47
N GLY A 260 -6.04 -6.58 -8.96
CA GLY A 260 -5.68 -6.06 -7.64
C GLY A 260 -5.30 -4.58 -7.67
N THR A 261 -4.82 -4.05 -6.55
CA THR A 261 -4.26 -2.69 -6.45
C THR A 261 -2.96 -2.72 -5.65
N VAL A 262 -1.95 -2.01 -6.14
CA VAL A 262 -0.67 -1.74 -5.48
C VAL A 262 -0.56 -0.25 -5.23
N GLU A 263 -0.61 0.15 -3.97
CA GLU A 263 -0.68 1.55 -3.54
C GLU A 263 0.54 1.90 -2.71
N PHE A 264 1.27 2.94 -3.10
CA PHE A 264 2.34 3.52 -2.30
C PHE A 264 1.75 4.35 -1.17
N VAL A 265 2.35 4.31 0.01
CA VAL A 265 2.07 5.30 1.06
C VAL A 265 3.21 6.33 1.03
N ALA A 266 2.89 7.57 0.70
CA ALA A 266 3.85 8.63 0.48
C ALA A 266 3.52 9.90 1.30
N PRO A 267 3.75 9.91 2.62
CA PRO A 267 3.51 11.07 3.46
C PRO A 267 4.27 12.32 3.07
N SER A 268 3.68 13.47 3.42
CA SER A 268 4.35 14.77 3.46
C SER A 268 4.11 15.48 4.79
N TYR A 269 5.10 16.19 5.31
CA TYR A 269 4.94 17.07 6.46
C TYR A 269 4.28 18.37 6.02
N ALA A 270 3.14 18.70 6.61
CA ALA A 270 2.43 19.95 6.38
C ALA A 270 2.93 21.04 7.34
N ASP A 271 3.18 22.22 6.80
CA ASP A 271 3.63 23.38 7.58
C ASP A 271 2.49 24.09 8.32
N CYS A 272 1.63 23.32 8.98
CA CYS A 272 0.49 23.82 9.73
C CYS A 272 0.15 22.95 10.94
N HIS A 273 -0.68 23.50 11.83
CA HIS A 273 -1.30 22.74 12.92
C HIS A 273 -2.57 22.03 12.41
N SER A 274 -2.91 20.89 13.00
CA SER A 274 -4.15 20.16 12.70
C SER A 274 -5.45 20.98 12.77
N SER A 275 -5.53 22.05 13.57
CA SER A 275 -6.69 22.95 13.60
C SER A 275 -6.84 23.75 12.31
N TYR A 276 -5.73 24.23 11.76
CA TYR A 276 -5.71 24.91 10.46
C TYR A 276 -5.99 23.94 9.32
N LEU A 277 -5.41 22.73 9.36
CA LEU A 277 -5.69 21.70 8.35
C LEU A 277 -7.19 21.35 8.27
N GLN A 278 -7.86 21.20 9.41
CA GLN A 278 -9.32 21.00 9.46
C GLN A 278 -10.07 22.19 8.84
N GLN A 279 -9.66 23.43 9.16
CA GLN A 279 -10.27 24.62 8.56
C GLN A 279 -10.09 24.64 7.03
N VAL A 280 -8.90 24.28 6.53
CA VAL A 280 -8.61 24.19 5.09
C VAL A 280 -9.53 23.15 4.45
N PHE A 281 -9.69 21.97 5.05
CA PHE A 281 -10.59 20.94 4.54
C PHE A 281 -12.07 21.35 4.57
N LEU A 282 -12.54 21.99 5.64
CA LEU A 282 -13.93 22.47 5.73
C LEU A 282 -14.22 23.64 4.77
N THR A 283 -13.18 24.34 4.33
CA THR A 283 -13.25 25.43 3.34
C THR A 283 -12.45 25.08 2.09
N ASN A 284 -12.53 23.81 1.66
CA ASN A 284 -11.69 23.26 0.62
C ASN A 284 -11.86 24.05 -0.69
N GLN A 285 -10.73 24.51 -1.24
CA GLN A 285 -10.66 25.29 -2.47
C GLN A 285 -9.90 24.54 -3.57
N ALA A 286 -9.48 23.29 -3.31
CA ALA A 286 -8.74 22.47 -4.24
C ALA A 286 -9.63 22.03 -5.42
N GLU A 287 -9.00 21.53 -6.49
CA GLU A 287 -9.67 21.14 -7.73
C GLU A 287 -10.78 20.09 -7.48
N ASP A 288 -10.45 19.11 -6.64
CA ASP A 288 -11.22 17.91 -6.33
C ASP A 288 -11.93 17.98 -4.96
N ALA A 289 -12.18 19.20 -4.48
CA ALA A 289 -12.88 19.45 -3.22
C ALA A 289 -14.23 18.73 -3.09
N ARG A 290 -14.85 18.32 -4.21
CA ARG A 290 -16.16 17.64 -4.26
C ARG A 290 -16.08 16.12 -4.11
N GLU A 291 -14.89 15.52 -4.15
CA GLU A 291 -14.72 14.08 -3.96
C GLU A 291 -14.98 13.63 -2.51
N HIS A 292 -14.90 14.58 -1.57
CA HIS A 292 -15.01 14.35 -0.14
C HIS A 292 -16.30 14.95 0.43
N THR A 293 -16.82 14.33 1.49
CA THR A 293 -17.83 14.97 2.33
C THR A 293 -17.14 15.94 3.29
N THR A 294 -17.88 16.57 4.20
CA THR A 294 -17.28 17.38 5.29
C THR A 294 -16.83 16.54 6.49
N GLN A 295 -17.09 15.23 6.48
CA GLN A 295 -16.71 14.32 7.55
C GLN A 295 -15.23 13.96 7.44
N HIS A 296 -14.53 14.04 8.57
CA HIS A 296 -13.11 13.75 8.70
C HIS A 296 -12.79 13.23 10.10
N GLU A 297 -11.67 12.55 10.25
CA GLU A 297 -11.15 12.11 11.55
C GLU A 297 -9.70 12.54 11.70
N LEU A 298 -9.34 13.06 12.87
CA LEU A 298 -7.96 13.32 13.24
C LEU A 298 -7.35 12.14 14.00
N ILE A 299 -6.24 11.64 13.48
CA ILE A 299 -5.50 10.52 14.04
C ILE A 299 -4.18 11.01 14.64
N PRO A 300 -3.98 10.85 15.96
CA PRO A 300 -2.70 11.12 16.59
C PRO A 300 -1.68 10.05 16.21
N LEU A 301 -0.46 10.48 15.91
CA LEU A 301 0.64 9.59 15.53
C LEU A 301 1.62 9.32 16.68
N ASP A 302 1.43 9.92 17.86
CA ASP A 302 2.29 9.68 19.02
C ASP A 302 2.13 8.24 19.55
N SER A 303 3.25 7.54 19.76
CA SER A 303 3.27 6.20 20.35
C SER A 303 2.72 6.12 21.77
N GLN A 304 2.69 7.23 22.52
CA GLN A 304 2.08 7.27 23.86
C GLN A 304 0.55 7.09 23.80
N GLU A 305 -0.07 7.39 22.66
CA GLU A 305 -1.52 7.28 22.46
C GLU A 305 -1.92 5.97 21.76
N ARG A 306 -1.09 4.93 21.85
CA ARG A 306 -1.28 3.67 21.12
C ARG A 306 -2.63 3.00 21.38
N ASP A 307 -3.10 2.95 22.62
CA ASP A 307 -4.40 2.33 22.93
C ASP A 307 -5.56 3.14 22.35
N THR A 308 -5.43 4.46 22.34
CA THR A 308 -6.36 5.37 21.65
C THR A 308 -6.34 5.12 20.15
N LEU A 309 -5.16 4.97 19.55
CA LEU A 309 -4.99 4.67 18.12
C LEU A 309 -5.61 3.31 17.74
N LEU A 310 -5.32 2.24 18.50
CA LEU A 310 -5.89 0.92 18.27
C LEU A 310 -7.42 0.95 18.44
N THR A 311 -7.92 1.66 19.44
CA THR A 311 -9.36 1.86 19.63
C THR A 311 -9.98 2.60 18.44
N LYS A 312 -9.39 3.71 17.98
CA LYS A 312 -9.92 4.46 16.83
C LYS A 312 -9.92 3.66 15.53
N LEU A 313 -8.86 2.88 15.29
CA LEU A 313 -8.64 2.23 14.00
C LEU A 313 -9.20 0.81 13.90
N LEU A 314 -9.29 0.09 15.03
CA LEU A 314 -9.44 -1.37 15.02
C LEU A 314 -10.47 -1.91 16.03
N THR A 315 -10.44 -1.44 17.28
CA THR A 315 -11.15 -2.09 18.40
C THR A 315 -12.22 -1.26 19.08
N GLY A 316 -12.44 -0.02 18.63
CA GLY A 316 -13.42 0.89 19.21
C GLY A 316 -14.87 0.56 18.85
N PRO A 317 -15.84 1.18 19.54
CA PRO A 317 -17.26 0.88 19.38
C PRO A 317 -17.82 1.24 17.99
N VAL A 318 -17.13 2.12 17.26
CA VAL A 318 -17.51 2.57 15.93
C VAL A 318 -16.27 2.56 15.04
N LYS A 319 -16.16 1.56 14.16
CA LYS A 319 -15.06 1.48 13.18
C LYS A 319 -15.37 2.39 11.99
N LEU A 320 -14.40 3.20 11.57
CA LEU A 320 -14.52 3.99 10.34
C LEU A 320 -14.58 3.05 9.12
N PRO A 321 -15.54 3.22 8.20
CA PRO A 321 -15.59 2.43 6.97
C PRO A 321 -14.35 2.66 6.09
N GLY A 322 -13.85 1.64 5.40
CA GLY A 322 -12.70 1.75 4.51
C GLY A 322 -11.36 1.43 5.18
N ALA A 323 -11.36 0.49 6.13
CA ALA A 323 -10.18 0.12 6.89
C ALA A 323 -8.98 -0.27 6.01
N SER A 324 -9.26 -0.89 4.87
CA SER A 324 -8.21 -1.25 3.91
C SER A 324 -7.59 -0.07 3.16
N LEU A 325 -8.15 1.13 3.29
CA LEU A 325 -7.60 2.36 2.69
C LEU A 325 -6.75 3.15 3.69
N TYR A 326 -7.10 3.13 4.98
CA TYR A 326 -6.39 3.93 6.00
C TYR A 326 -5.47 3.14 6.92
N LEU A 327 -5.68 1.83 7.16
CA LEU A 327 -4.86 1.09 8.12
C LEU A 327 -3.37 1.03 7.75
N PRO A 328 -2.96 0.70 6.50
CA PRO A 328 -1.54 0.71 6.14
C PRO A 328 -0.93 2.09 6.25
N VAL A 329 -1.72 3.12 5.96
CA VAL A 329 -1.30 4.50 6.09
C VAL A 329 -0.98 4.78 7.55
N MET A 330 -1.93 4.57 8.46
CA MET A 330 -1.74 4.89 9.88
C MET A 330 -0.63 4.07 10.54
N LEU A 331 -0.48 2.79 10.19
CA LEU A 331 0.63 1.96 10.67
C LEU A 331 1.99 2.54 10.21
N SER A 332 2.09 2.85 8.92
CA SER A 332 3.28 3.41 8.30
C SER A 332 3.67 4.77 8.89
N LEU A 333 2.70 5.67 9.10
CA LEU A 333 2.93 6.98 9.70
C LEU A 333 3.31 6.90 11.18
N THR A 334 2.63 6.05 11.94
CA THR A 334 2.95 5.87 13.37
C THR A 334 4.37 5.33 13.53
N ARG A 335 4.82 4.41 12.67
CA ARG A 335 6.22 3.98 12.69
C ARG A 335 7.16 5.12 12.33
N LEU A 336 6.88 5.88 11.27
CA LEU A 336 7.70 7.02 10.83
C LEU A 336 7.93 8.02 11.97
N GLU A 337 6.88 8.40 12.70
CA GLU A 337 6.97 9.39 13.78
C GLU A 337 7.63 8.84 15.07
N ASN A 338 7.80 7.52 15.20
CA ASN A 338 8.25 6.88 16.44
C ASN A 338 9.47 5.94 16.27
N GLN A 339 10.29 6.15 15.23
CA GLN A 339 11.43 5.28 14.87
C GLN A 339 12.37 4.93 16.04
N THR A 340 12.57 5.83 17.01
CA THR A 340 13.44 5.60 18.18
C THR A 340 12.78 4.87 19.35
N ARG A 341 11.44 4.74 19.35
CA ARG A 341 10.66 4.31 20.54
C ARG A 341 9.73 3.13 20.28
N MET A 342 9.59 2.66 19.04
CA MET A 342 8.71 1.53 18.74
C MET A 342 9.39 0.17 18.91
N MET A 343 8.79 -0.66 19.77
CA MET A 343 8.78 -2.11 19.53
C MET A 343 7.87 -2.42 18.34
N VAL A 344 8.36 -3.28 17.44
CA VAL A 344 7.68 -3.80 16.24
C VAL A 344 6.19 -4.02 16.51
N PHE A 345 5.30 -3.43 15.70
CA PHE A 345 3.87 -3.73 15.76
C PHE A 345 3.67 -5.25 15.76
N PRO A 346 2.74 -5.80 16.57
CA PRO A 346 2.55 -7.24 16.59
C PRO A 346 2.24 -7.73 15.18
N ARG A 347 2.93 -8.81 14.75
CA ARG A 347 2.69 -9.50 13.47
C ARG A 347 1.27 -10.07 13.33
N THR A 348 0.45 -9.92 14.38
CA THR A 348 -0.94 -10.31 14.53
C THR A 348 -1.65 -9.33 15.48
N ILE A 349 -2.57 -8.53 14.96
CA ILE A 349 -3.57 -7.70 15.65
C ILE A 349 -4.76 -8.63 15.97
N PRO A 350 -5.15 -8.78 17.23
CA PRO A 350 -6.36 -9.51 17.58
C PRO A 350 -7.60 -8.84 16.96
N ASN A 351 -8.52 -9.63 16.39
CA ASN A 351 -9.91 -9.25 16.09
C ASN A 351 -10.18 -8.26 14.92
N SER A 352 -9.29 -8.14 13.92
CA SER A 352 -9.63 -7.43 12.65
C SER A 352 -9.77 -8.39 11.46
N LEU A 353 -10.99 -8.54 10.92
CA LEU A 353 -11.19 -9.16 9.58
C LEU A 353 -10.70 -8.26 8.41
N SER A 354 -10.18 -7.05 8.68
CA SER A 354 -9.45 -6.26 7.67
C SER A 354 -8.00 -6.60 7.94
N ILE A 355 -7.57 -7.65 7.25
CA ILE A 355 -6.25 -8.20 7.42
C ILE A 355 -5.31 -7.21 6.76
N ALA A 356 -4.41 -6.64 7.55
CA ALA A 356 -3.17 -6.05 7.09
C ALA A 356 -2.05 -6.80 7.83
N TRP A 357 -1.48 -7.86 7.21
CA TRP A 357 -0.22 -8.49 7.65
C TRP A 357 0.55 -9.12 6.50
N PRO A 358 1.90 -9.23 6.59
CA PRO A 358 2.74 -8.89 7.75
C PRO A 358 3.63 -7.66 7.50
N LEU A 359 3.72 -6.84 8.54
CA LEU A 359 4.79 -5.89 8.82
C LEU A 359 6.14 -6.61 8.75
N SER A 360 6.74 -6.61 7.57
CA SER A 360 8.15 -6.92 7.40
C SER A 360 8.87 -5.59 7.27
N ILE A 361 9.66 -5.25 8.28
CA ILE A 361 10.74 -4.29 8.10
C ILE A 361 11.79 -5.07 7.33
N PHE A 362 12.08 -4.66 6.11
CA PHE A 362 13.21 -5.19 5.37
C PHE A 362 14.49 -4.85 6.15
N THR A 363 15.12 -5.89 6.69
CA THR A 363 16.38 -5.76 7.44
C THR A 363 17.29 -6.90 7.02
N THR A 364 18.48 -6.55 6.53
CA THR A 364 19.52 -7.48 6.08
C THR A 364 20.17 -8.31 7.21
N LYS A 365 19.72 -8.14 8.46
CA LYS A 365 20.24 -8.88 9.62
C LYS A 365 19.10 -9.64 10.30
N PRO A 366 19.19 -10.97 10.43
CA PRO A 366 18.27 -11.69 11.29
C PRO A 366 18.37 -11.11 12.71
N MET A 367 17.27 -10.56 13.22
CA MET A 367 17.15 -10.25 14.64
C MET A 367 17.20 -11.58 15.41
N LYS A 368 18.38 -11.85 15.98
CA LYS A 368 18.85 -13.06 16.69
C LYS A 368 19.25 -14.22 15.77
N SER A 369 20.52 -14.60 15.87
CA SER A 369 20.99 -15.92 15.49
C SER A 369 20.18 -16.97 16.26
N ILE A 370 19.53 -17.86 15.54
CA ILE A 370 18.91 -19.06 16.10
C ILE A 370 20.04 -19.84 16.80
N PRO A 371 19.90 -20.22 18.09
CA PRO A 371 20.85 -21.14 18.70
C PRO A 371 20.85 -22.42 17.88
N THR A 372 22.00 -22.76 17.30
CA THR A 372 22.19 -24.06 16.67
C THR A 372 21.76 -25.12 17.68
N PRO A 373 20.87 -26.05 17.34
CA PRO A 373 20.54 -27.15 18.22
C PRO A 373 21.85 -27.86 18.55
N LYS A 374 22.18 -27.95 19.85
CA LYS A 374 23.27 -28.79 20.32
C LYS A 374 22.93 -30.19 19.84
N ILE A 375 23.67 -30.67 18.85
CA ILE A 375 23.78 -32.10 18.59
C ILE A 375 24.53 -32.60 19.82
N GLU A 376 23.81 -33.20 20.76
CA GLU A 376 24.41 -34.05 21.77
C GLU A 376 24.97 -35.28 21.03
N PRO A 377 26.29 -35.53 21.05
CA PRO A 377 26.81 -36.83 20.72
C PRO A 377 26.58 -37.73 21.92
N ASP A 378 25.80 -38.79 21.74
CA ASP A 378 25.74 -39.89 22.69
C ASP A 378 27.13 -40.55 22.83
N ILE A 379 27.61 -40.54 24.08
CA ILE A 379 28.28 -41.60 24.84
C ILE A 379 29.60 -42.21 24.32
N GLU A 380 30.65 -42.05 25.15
CA GLU A 380 31.71 -43.00 25.60
C GLU A 380 32.97 -42.16 25.90
N SER A 381 33.73 -42.27 26.99
CA SER A 381 33.74 -43.04 28.24
C SER A 381 34.83 -42.41 29.14
N ASP A 382 34.71 -42.57 30.46
CA ASP A 382 35.76 -42.67 31.49
C ASP A 382 37.00 -41.73 31.45
N ASP A 383 37.12 -40.80 32.40
CA ASP A 383 37.87 -41.04 33.65
C ASP A 383 38.09 -39.76 34.50
N GLU A 384 37.82 -39.93 35.78
CA GLU A 384 38.56 -39.41 36.95
C GLU A 384 38.80 -37.90 37.22
N ILE A 385 38.01 -37.38 38.19
CA ILE A 385 38.46 -36.97 39.55
C ILE A 385 39.23 -35.63 39.79
N TYR A 386 38.78 -34.94 40.87
CA TYR A 386 39.33 -33.80 41.66
C TYR A 386 39.48 -32.45 40.95
N GLY A 387 39.13 -31.29 41.54
CA GLY A 387 38.71 -30.95 42.89
C GLY A 387 38.81 -29.42 43.05
N GLU A 388 38.05 -28.91 44.02
CA GLU A 388 38.25 -27.63 44.72
C GLU A 388 37.99 -26.29 44.01
N GLY A 389 37.31 -25.39 44.73
CA GLY A 389 37.60 -23.95 44.64
C GLY A 389 36.41 -23.01 44.50
N PHE A 390 35.77 -22.71 45.61
CA PHE A 390 34.78 -21.64 45.80
C PHE A 390 35.35 -20.21 45.60
N ASN A 391 34.41 -19.26 45.46
CA ASN A 391 34.44 -17.81 45.76
C ASN A 391 34.97 -16.81 44.72
N LEU A 392 34.49 -15.57 44.66
CA LEU A 392 33.24 -14.82 44.93
C LEU A 392 33.62 -13.38 44.53
N ILE A 393 32.71 -12.66 43.87
CA ILE A 393 32.46 -11.21 44.00
C ILE A 393 33.62 -10.23 43.73
N SER A 394 33.42 -9.36 42.73
CA SER A 394 33.14 -7.94 42.94
C SER A 394 32.35 -7.37 41.77
#